data_AF-A0A402A1S5-F1
#
_entry.id   AF-A0A402A1S5-F1
#
_cell.length_a   1.000
_cell.length_b   1.000
_cell.length_c   1.000
_cell.angle_alpha   90.00
_cell.angle_beta   90.00
_cell.angle_gamma   90.00
#
_symmetry.space_group_name_H-M   'P 1'
#
loop_
_entity.id
_entity.type
_entity.pdbx_description
1 polymer ?
#
loop_
_entity_poly.entity_id
_entity_poly.type
_entity_poly.pdbx_seq_one_letter_code
_entity_poly.pdbx_strand_id
1 'polypeptide(L)' 'MSVSPDVIDQSGFQSHQLVTWRYRDGNVRMPVPAVVVRQLGSLVVIKARIQGVTKEYEVTPDQLDVR' A
#
# COMPACT_ATOMS: atom_id res chain seq x y z
N MET A 1 -29.22 16.63 -2.75
CA MET A 1 -28.80 15.29 -2.29
C MET A 1 -27.31 15.21 -2.50
N SER A 2 -26.52 15.28 -1.44
CA SER A 2 -25.06 15.17 -1.53
C SER A 2 -24.72 13.69 -1.57
N VAL A 3 -24.36 13.18 -2.74
CA VAL A 3 -23.70 11.88 -2.84
C VAL A 3 -22.22 12.12 -2.62
N SER A 4 -21.73 11.89 -1.41
CA SER A 4 -20.30 11.67 -1.20
C SER A 4 -19.98 10.31 -1.80
N PRO A 5 -19.17 10.22 -2.86
CA PRO A 5 -18.73 8.94 -3.38
C PRO A 5 -17.52 8.53 -2.55
N ASP A 6 -17.73 8.26 -1.26
CA ASP A 6 -16.85 7.36 -0.53
C ASP A 6 -17.16 5.96 -1.07
N VAL A 7 -16.68 5.70 -2.29
CA VAL A 7 -16.60 4.37 -2.86
C VAL A 7 -15.61 3.64 -1.96
N ILE A 8 -16.17 2.95 -0.97
CA ILE A 8 -15.48 1.96 -0.15
C ILE A 8 -15.10 0.82 -1.10
N ASP A 9 -13.98 1.00 -1.79
CA ASP A 9 -13.34 -0.09 -2.50
C ASP A 9 -12.66 -0.96 -1.43
N GLN A 10 -13.06 -2.22 -1.37
CA GLN A 10 -13.20 -3.04 -0.14
C GLN A 10 -11.88 -3.64 0.39
N SER A 11 -10.76 -2.94 0.30
CA SER A 11 -9.50 -3.40 0.92
C SER A 11 -9.21 -2.79 2.29
N GLY A 12 -9.91 -1.71 2.67
CA GLY A 12 -9.95 -1.22 4.06
C GLY A 12 -8.64 -0.62 4.59
N PHE A 13 -7.70 -0.26 3.72
CA PHE A 13 -6.44 0.32 4.14
C PHE A 13 -6.61 1.80 4.52
N GLN A 14 -6.20 2.16 5.73
CA GLN A 14 -6.25 3.53 6.23
C GLN A 14 -4.96 4.28 5.94
N SER A 15 -5.05 5.59 5.67
CA SER A 15 -3.86 6.43 5.57
C SER A 15 -3.06 6.38 6.87
N HIS A 16 -1.73 6.35 6.76
CA HIS A 16 -0.75 6.15 7.84
C HIS A 16 -0.74 4.77 8.50
N GLN A 17 -1.52 3.81 8.00
CA GLN A 17 -1.47 2.44 8.49
C GLN A 17 -0.10 1.79 8.20
N LEU A 18 0.46 1.11 9.19
CA LEU A 18 1.68 0.32 9.03
C LEU A 18 1.34 -1.02 8.37
N VAL A 19 2.09 -1.35 7.34
CA VAL A 19 1.93 -2.60 6.58
C VAL A 19 3.28 -3.23 6.29
N THR A 20 3.27 -4.52 5.98
CA THR A 20 4.42 -5.21 5.41
C THR A 20 4.14 -5.48 3.94
N TRP A 21 4.98 -4.96 3.06
CA TRP A 21 4.88 -5.19 1.62
C TRP A 21 5.71 -6.41 1.22
N ARG A 22 5.11 -7.36 0.51
CA ARG A 22 5.76 -8.52 -0.10
C ARG A 22 6.51 -8.10 -1.38
N TYR A 23 7.54 -7.26 -1.21
CA TYR A 23 8.32 -6.71 -2.31
C TYR A 23 8.99 -7.83 -3.14
N ARG A 24 8.87 -7.69 -4.46
CA ARG A 24 9.53 -8.54 -5.44
C ARG A 24 10.20 -7.68 -6.51
N ASP A 25 11.49 -7.89 -6.71
CA ASP A 25 12.26 -7.29 -7.80
C ASP A 25 13.24 -8.32 -8.37
N GLY A 26 12.94 -8.81 -9.57
CA GLY A 26 13.60 -9.96 -10.17
C GLY A 26 13.60 -11.17 -9.23
N ASN A 27 14.80 -11.57 -8.79
CA ASN A 27 15.00 -12.71 -7.88
C ASN A 27 14.87 -12.33 -6.39
N VAL A 28 14.79 -11.05 -6.06
CA VAL A 28 14.65 -10.60 -4.67
C VAL A 28 13.21 -10.76 -4.24
N ARG A 29 12.98 -11.48 -3.15
CA ARG A 29 11.70 -11.57 -2.45
C ARG A 29 11.95 -11.30 -0.98
N MET A 30 11.54 -10.13 -0.50
CA MET A 30 11.72 -9.78 0.90
C MET A 30 10.53 -8.96 1.42
N PRO A 31 10.10 -9.18 2.67
CA PRO A 31 9.12 -8.31 3.31
C PRO A 31 9.76 -6.94 3.58
N VAL A 32 9.11 -5.87 3.14
CA VAL A 32 9.56 -4.49 3.30
C VAL A 32 8.53 -3.74 4.17
N PRO A 33 8.93 -3.18 5.32
CA PRO A 33 8.05 -2.30 6.09
C PRO A 33 7.66 -1.07 5.26
N ALA A 34 6.37 -0.73 5.28
CA ALA A 34 5.84 0.41 4.56
C ALA A 34 4.69 1.08 5.32
N VAL A 35 4.38 2.31 4.91
CA VAL A 35 3.25 3.08 5.42
C VAL A 35 2.27 3.30 4.28
N VAL A 36 0.98 3.07 4.51
CA VAL A 36 -0.07 3.43 3.56
C VAL A 36 -0.17 4.95 3.47
N VAL A 37 -0.10 5.50 2.26
CA VAL A 37 -0.33 6.92 1.99
C VAL A 37 -1.79 7.17 1.70
N ARG A 38 -2.35 6.43 0.73
CA ARG A 38 -3.74 6.54 0.28
C ARG A 38 -4.16 5.27 -0.47
N GLN A 39 -5.46 5.04 -0.57
CA GLN A 39 -6.03 4.02 -1.44
C GLN A 39 -6.63 4.69 -2.68
N LEU A 40 -6.37 4.11 -3.86
CA LEU A 40 -6.84 4.59 -5.16
C LEU A 40 -7.64 3.45 -5.83
N GLY A 41 -8.92 3.33 -5.46
CA GLY A 41 -9.75 2.20 -5.89
C GLY A 41 -9.15 0.87 -5.44
N SER A 42 -8.76 0.04 -6.41
CA SER A 42 -8.18 -1.30 -6.21
C SER A 42 -6.68 -1.30 -5.90
N LEU A 43 -6.02 -0.14 -5.95
CA LEU A 43 -4.60 0.02 -5.63
C LEU A 43 -4.40 0.70 -4.28
N VAL A 44 -3.32 0.35 -3.62
CA VAL A 44 -2.85 1.00 -2.40
C VAL A 44 -1.53 1.69 -2.72
N VAL A 45 -1.46 2.98 -2.42
CA VAL A 45 -0.21 3.74 -2.50
C VAL A 45 0.50 3.63 -1.16
N ILE A 46 1.68 3.04 -1.15
CA ILE A 46 2.52 2.91 0.05
C ILE A 46 3.79 3.74 -0.09
N LYS A 47 4.36 4.15 1.03
CA LYS A 47 5.69 4.74 1.13
C LYS A 47 6.62 3.74 1.80
N ALA A 48 7.66 3.32 1.09
CA ALA A 48 8.62 2.31 1.55
C ALA A 48 10.05 2.77 1.29
N ARG A 49 11.00 2.21 2.05
CA ARG A 49 12.45 2.45 1.86
C ARG A 49 13.12 1.20 1.30
N ILE A 50 13.67 1.31 0.09
CA ILE A 50 14.37 0.23 -0.60
C ILE A 50 15.78 0.71 -0.93
N GLN A 51 16.79 -0.08 -0.57
CA GLN A 51 18.21 0.24 -0.80
C GLN A 51 18.60 1.66 -0.36
N GLY A 52 18.04 2.12 0.77
CA GLY A 52 18.30 3.43 1.32
C GLY A 52 17.45 4.58 0.77
N VAL A 53 16.71 4.37 -0.33
CA VAL A 53 15.86 5.38 -0.97
C VAL A 53 14.40 5.22 -0.55
N THR A 54 13.74 6.32 -0.19
CA THR A 54 12.32 6.36 0.16
C THR A 54 11.49 6.84 -1.03
N LYS A 55 10.49 6.05 -1.44
CA LYS A 55 9.61 6.39 -2.57
C LYS A 55 8.17 5.90 -2.31
N GLU A 56 7.22 6.47 -3.04
CA GLU A 56 5.86 5.93 -3.17
C GLU A 56 5.81 4.81 -4.21
N TYR A 57 5.03 3.77 -3.91
CA TYR A 57 4.79 2.62 -4.78
C TYR A 57 3.28 2.35 -4.83
N GLU A 58 2.78 2.06 -6.03
CA GLU A 58 1.43 1.55 -6.24
C GLU A 58 1.48 0.02 -6.18
N VAL A 59 0.71 -0.56 -5.25
CA VAL A 59 0.68 -2.00 -5.01
C VAL A 59 -0.74 -2.50 -4.91
N THR A 60 -0.93 -3.79 -5.14
CA THR A 60 -2.23 -4.43 -4.95
C THR A 60 -2.40 -4.89 -3.49
N PRO A 61 -3.62 -4.87 -2.93
CA PRO A 61 -3.90 -5.30 -1.55
C PRO A 61 -3.33 -6.66 -1.15
N ASP A 62 -3.29 -7.63 -2.06
CA ASP A 62 -2.77 -8.99 -1.83
C ASP A 62 -1.25 -9.05 -1.61
N GLN A 63 -0.54 -7.96 -1.93
CA GLN A 63 0.89 -7.81 -1.65
C GLN A 63 1.15 -7.27 -0.24
N LEU A 64 0.10 -6.86 0.49
CA LEU A 64 0.23 -6.22 1.79
C LEU A 64 -0.27 -7.13 2.91
N ASP A 65 0.50 -7.20 3.98
CA ASP A 65 0.09 -7.76 5.27
C ASP A 65 -0.09 -6.62 6.27
N VAL A 66 -1.30 -6.50 6.82
CA VAL A 66 -1.61 -5.55 7.90
C VAL A 66 -0.98 -6.04 9.20
N ARG A 67 -0.36 -5.14 9.95
CA ARG A 67 0.17 -5.42 11.29
C ARG A 67 -0.72 -4.89 12.39
#